data_AF-A0A4R5TNF4-F1
#
_entry.id   AF-A0A4R5TNF4-F1
#
_cell.length_a   1.000
_cell.length_b   1.000
_cell.length_c   1.000
_cell.angle_alpha   90.00
_cell.angle_beta   90.00
_cell.angle_gamma   90.00
#
_symmetry.space_group_name_H-M   'P 1'
#
loop_
_entity.id
_entity.type
_entity.pdbx_description
1 polymer ?
#
loop_
_entity_poly.entity_id
_entity_poly.type
_entity_poly.pdbx_seq_one_letter_code
_entity_poly.pdbx_strand_id
1 'polypeptide(L)'
;MDRSRGTVRSGRPYRDCRRPGGADDAQRFSNSKEFVSGLKDLMGPLRTVHQVHAPEITVLTEDSASGIWAVADRLSFPPGAPLSVLQGYGHYQEKYARVGGRWVITDLRLTRLLLEPTPQDRPGDPTRQ
;
A
#
# COMPACT_ATOMS: atom_id res chain seq x y z
N MET A 1 49.83 -26.68 12.13
CA MET A 1 49.22 -25.33 12.28
C MET A 1 48.90 -24.80 10.89
N ASP A 2 47.60 -24.75 10.64
CA ASP A 2 46.90 -24.40 9.41
C ASP A 2 46.97 -22.89 9.12
N ARG A 3 47.11 -22.50 7.85
CA ARG A 3 46.85 -21.14 7.35
C ARG A 3 46.06 -21.22 6.05
N SER A 4 44.82 -21.64 6.17
CA SER A 4 43.80 -21.53 5.15
C SER A 4 43.43 -20.07 4.89
N ARG A 5 43.42 -19.72 3.60
CA ARG A 5 43.02 -18.43 3.05
C ARG A 5 41.52 -18.20 3.33
N GLY A 6 41.18 -17.08 3.97
CA GLY A 6 39.80 -16.66 4.17
C GLY A 6 39.18 -16.15 2.87
N THR A 7 38.32 -16.95 2.26
CA THR A 7 37.47 -16.53 1.14
C THR A 7 36.31 -15.68 1.68
N VAL A 8 36.22 -14.42 1.25
CA VAL A 8 35.05 -13.57 1.47
C VAL A 8 33.84 -14.23 0.80
N ARG A 9 32.89 -14.71 1.60
CA ARG A 9 31.60 -15.19 1.07
C ARG A 9 30.82 -13.99 0.57
N SER A 10 30.57 -13.95 -0.73
CA SER A 10 29.66 -13.03 -1.39
C SER A 10 28.31 -13.00 -0.66
N GLY A 11 27.89 -11.79 -0.28
CA GLY A 11 26.56 -11.54 0.25
C GLY A 11 25.51 -11.99 -0.74
N ARG A 12 24.51 -12.74 -0.27
CA ARG A 12 23.35 -13.09 -1.10
C ARG A 12 22.65 -11.78 -1.48
N PRO A 13 22.34 -11.52 -2.77
CA PRO A 13 21.56 -10.35 -3.12
C PRO A 13 20.19 -10.43 -2.44
N TYR A 14 19.69 -9.27 -2.01
CA TYR A 14 18.33 -9.08 -1.53
C TYR A 14 17.38 -9.75 -2.52
N ARG A 15 16.64 -10.77 -2.07
CA ARG A 15 15.63 -11.41 -2.91
C ARG A 15 14.55 -10.39 -3.19
N ASP A 16 14.42 -10.00 -4.45
CA ASP A 16 13.25 -9.28 -4.95
C ASP A 16 11.99 -10.08 -4.55
N CYS A 17 11.19 -9.51 -3.66
CA CYS A 17 9.95 -10.09 -3.15
C CYS A 17 8.77 -9.94 -4.13
N ARG A 18 8.98 -9.52 -5.39
CA ARG A 18 7.95 -9.59 -6.42
C ARG A 18 7.56 -11.04 -6.71
N ARG A 19 6.59 -11.54 -5.95
CA ARG A 19 5.70 -12.58 -6.44
C ARG A 19 4.75 -11.93 -7.45
N PRO A 20 4.68 -12.39 -8.71
CA PRO A 20 3.58 -12.04 -9.59
C PRO A 20 2.31 -12.68 -9.04
N GLY A 21 1.25 -11.90 -8.82
CA GLY A 21 -0.07 -12.41 -8.43
C GLY A 21 -0.48 -12.23 -6.96
N GLY A 22 -0.16 -11.09 -6.34
CA GLY A 22 -0.84 -10.62 -5.13
C GLY A 22 -2.07 -9.77 -5.49
N ALA A 23 -2.95 -9.49 -4.52
CA ALA A 23 -4.16 -8.65 -4.66
C ALA A 23 -3.94 -7.21 -5.20
N ASP A 24 -2.69 -6.85 -5.51
CA ASP A 24 -2.20 -5.53 -5.90
C ASP A 24 -2.71 -5.03 -7.26
N ASP A 25 -3.14 -5.93 -8.16
CA ASP A 25 -3.62 -5.55 -9.50
C ASP A 25 -5.16 -5.53 -9.61
N ALA A 26 -5.88 -5.81 -8.51
CA ALA A 26 -7.34 -5.98 -8.53
C ALA A 26 -8.12 -4.67 -8.77
N GLN A 27 -7.48 -3.51 -8.55
CA GLN A 27 -8.14 -2.22 -8.72
C GLN A 27 -7.23 -1.25 -9.47
N ARG A 28 -7.48 -1.15 -10.78
CA ARG A 28 -6.74 -0.27 -11.69
C ARG A 28 -7.67 0.80 -12.25
N PHE A 29 -7.20 2.04 -12.21
CA PHE A 29 -7.89 3.19 -12.79
C PHE A 29 -7.01 3.81 -13.87
N SER A 30 -7.61 4.30 -14.96
CA SER A 30 -6.84 4.80 -16.11
C SER A 30 -6.67 6.32 -16.09
N ASN A 31 -7.45 7.03 -15.28
CA ASN A 31 -7.36 8.49 -15.13
C ASN A 31 -7.88 8.95 -13.76
N SER A 32 -7.59 10.21 -13.42
CA SER A 32 -7.96 10.81 -12.13
C SER A 32 -9.46 10.88 -11.88
N LYS A 33 -10.28 11.06 -12.94
CA LYS A 33 -11.74 11.11 -12.81
C LYS A 33 -12.31 9.75 -12.42
N GLU A 34 -11.87 8.68 -13.09
CA GLU A 34 -12.23 7.30 -12.75
C GLU A 34 -11.73 6.93 -11.36
N PHE A 35 -10.49 7.29 -11.02
CA PHE A 35 -9.91 7.05 -9.70
C PHE A 35 -10.76 7.68 -8.60
N VAL A 36 -11.05 8.98 -8.69
CA VAL A 36 -11.86 9.69 -7.68
C VAL A 36 -13.29 9.12 -7.62
N SER A 37 -13.90 8.79 -8.76
CA SER A 37 -15.24 8.19 -8.78
C SER A 37 -15.24 6.83 -8.08
N GLY A 38 -14.31 5.94 -8.44
CA GLY A 38 -14.20 4.62 -7.85
C GLY A 38 -13.87 4.65 -6.36
N LEU A 39 -13.07 5.61 -5.91
CA LEU A 39 -12.82 5.81 -4.48
C LEU A 39 -14.06 6.30 -3.73
N LYS A 40 -14.89 7.17 -4.33
CA LYS A 40 -16.16 7.59 -3.71
C LYS A 40 -17.08 6.40 -3.51
N ASP A 41 -17.18 5.52 -4.51
CA ASP A 41 -18.05 4.34 -4.43
C ASP A 41 -17.52 3.31 -3.43
N LEU A 42 -16.20 3.08 -3.42
CA LEU A 42 -15.56 2.08 -2.55
C LEU A 42 -15.47 2.54 -1.08
N MET A 43 -15.09 3.80 -0.85
CA MET A 43 -14.69 4.31 0.46
C MET A 43 -15.68 5.31 1.04
N GLY A 44 -16.65 5.81 0.26
CA GLY A 44 -17.63 6.80 0.70
C GLY A 44 -18.37 6.45 2.01
N PRO A 45 -18.83 5.20 2.21
CA PRO A 45 -19.49 4.81 3.45
C PRO A 45 -18.53 4.46 4.60
N LEU A 46 -17.21 4.47 4.37
CA LEU A 46 -16.21 4.00 5.32
C LEU A 46 -15.61 5.20 6.08
N ARG A 47 -15.24 4.98 7.34
CA ARG A 47 -14.32 5.89 8.04
C ARG A 47 -12.90 5.34 7.89
N THR A 48 -12.01 6.12 7.29
CA THR A 48 -10.67 5.66 6.92
C THR A 48 -9.58 6.50 7.58
N VAL A 49 -8.47 5.84 7.93
CA VAL A 49 -7.24 6.48 8.39
C VAL A 49 -6.10 5.90 7.58
N HIS A 50 -5.28 6.75 6.99
CA HIS A 50 -4.06 6.36 6.27
C HIS A 50 -2.89 7.10 6.90
N GLN A 51 -1.96 6.35 7.48
CA GLN A 51 -0.73 6.88 8.06
C GLN A 51 0.43 6.44 7.20
N VAL A 52 1.10 7.41 6.59
CA VAL A 52 2.29 7.19 5.77
C VAL A 52 3.54 7.60 6.55
N HIS A 53 4.61 6.83 6.40
CA HIS A 53 5.82 6.95 7.22
C HIS A 53 7.08 6.84 6.35
N ALA A 54 8.18 7.36 6.90
CA ALA A 54 9.55 7.20 6.38
C ALA A 54 9.65 7.35 4.84
N PRO A 55 9.35 8.54 4.28
CA PRO A 55 9.45 8.75 2.84
C PRO A 55 10.85 8.47 2.30
N GLU A 56 10.90 7.72 1.20
CA GLU A 56 12.05 7.64 0.31
C GLU A 56 11.74 8.40 -0.98
N ILE A 57 12.19 9.65 -1.07
CA ILE A 57 11.90 10.53 -2.21
C ILE A 57 13.17 10.71 -3.06
N THR A 58 13.03 10.51 -4.37
CA THR A 58 14.08 10.74 -5.36
C THR A 58 13.62 11.81 -6.33
N VAL A 59 14.31 12.95 -6.35
CA VAL A 59 14.13 13.98 -7.39
C VAL A 59 14.91 13.56 -8.63
N LEU A 60 14.22 13.43 -9.77
CA LEU A 60 14.78 12.90 -11.01
C LEU A 60 15.19 14.03 -11.97
N THR A 61 14.36 15.07 -12.05
CA THR A 61 14.63 16.31 -12.80
C THR A 61 14.05 17.51 -12.05
N GLU A 62 14.17 18.72 -12.58
CA GLU A 62 13.51 19.91 -12.02
C GLU A 62 11.99 19.74 -11.90
N ASP A 63 11.39 18.96 -12.80
CA ASP A 63 9.93 18.79 -12.92
C ASP A 63 9.45 17.34 -12.71
N SER A 64 10.31 16.43 -12.24
CA SER A 64 9.90 15.04 -11.98
C SER A 64 10.56 14.43 -10.74
N ALA A 65 9.82 13.57 -10.05
CA ALA A 65 10.28 12.85 -8.86
C ALA A 65 9.55 11.50 -8.72
N SER A 66 10.07 10.64 -7.85
CA SER A 66 9.40 9.42 -7.39
C SER A 66 9.44 9.32 -5.87
N GLY A 67 8.48 8.60 -5.29
CA GLY A 67 8.41 8.40 -3.84
C GLY A 67 7.98 7.00 -3.47
N ILE A 68 8.55 6.46 -2.40
CA ILE A 68 8.06 5.26 -1.72
C ILE A 68 7.66 5.64 -0.30
N TRP A 69 6.50 5.18 0.14
CA TRP A 69 5.96 5.44 1.47
C TRP A 69 5.51 4.14 2.12
N ALA A 70 5.98 3.85 3.33
CA ALA A 70 5.39 2.80 4.15
C ALA A 70 4.02 3.28 4.66
N VAL A 71 2.97 2.50 4.41
CA VAL A 71 1.60 2.85 4.81
C VAL A 71 1.03 1.85 5.80
N ALA A 72 0.36 2.37 6.81
CA ALA A 72 -0.60 1.66 7.64
C ALA A 72 -1.97 2.32 7.47
N ASP A 73 -2.99 1.54 7.10
CA ASP A 73 -4.36 2.01 6.97
C ASP A 73 -5.35 1.22 7.81
N ARG A 74 -6.38 1.92 8.26
CA ARG A 74 -7.50 1.35 9.01
C ARG A 74 -8.80 1.82 8.38
N LEU A 75 -9.55 0.87 7.86
CA LEU A 75 -10.87 1.10 7.25
C LEU A 75 -11.94 0.56 8.20
N SER A 76 -12.79 1.45 8.71
CA SER A 76 -13.92 1.07 9.56
C SER A 76 -15.20 1.08 8.74
N PHE A 77 -15.90 -0.05 8.73
CA PHE A 77 -17.10 -0.28 7.94
C PHE A 77 -18.36 0.01 8.75
N PRO A 78 -19.46 0.42 8.10
CA PRO A 78 -20.73 0.62 8.79
C PRO A 78 -21.34 -0.71 9.25
N PRO A 79 -22.26 -0.69 10.24
CA PRO A 79 -23.03 -1.87 10.63
C PRO A 79 -23.72 -2.53 9.43
N GLY A 80 -23.79 -3.87 9.43
CA GLY A 80 -24.38 -4.65 8.35
C GLY A 80 -23.42 -5.00 7.21
N ALA A 81 -22.23 -4.38 7.16
CA ALA A 81 -21.14 -4.85 6.29
C ALA A 81 -20.56 -6.19 6.79
N PRO A 82 -19.93 -7.01 5.92
CA PRO A 82 -19.31 -8.28 6.32
C PRO A 82 -18.15 -8.13 7.33
N LEU A 83 -17.45 -6.99 7.27
CA LEU A 83 -16.35 -6.65 8.16
C LEU A 83 -16.74 -5.47 9.05
N SER A 84 -16.17 -5.42 10.25
CA SER A 84 -16.19 -4.23 11.11
C SER A 84 -15.00 -3.32 10.81
N VAL A 85 -13.82 -3.92 10.64
CA VAL A 85 -12.56 -3.23 10.37
C VAL A 85 -11.74 -4.03 9.36
N LEU A 86 -11.03 -3.34 8.47
CA LEU A 86 -9.89 -3.88 7.74
C LEU A 86 -8.66 -3.04 8.09
N GLN A 87 -7.65 -3.67 8.66
CA GLN A 87 -6.35 -3.04 8.89
C GLN A 87 -5.36 -3.54 7.83
N GLY A 88 -4.62 -2.62 7.23
CA GLY A 88 -3.75 -2.91 6.10
C GLY A 88 -2.37 -2.29 6.26
N TYR A 89 -1.37 -2.99 5.75
CA TYR A 89 0.02 -2.52 5.73
C TYR A 89 0.61 -2.73 4.34
N GLY A 90 1.41 -1.78 3.87
CA GLY A 90 1.88 -1.79 2.51
C GLY A 90 2.91 -0.73 2.19
N HIS A 91 3.18 -0.60 0.90
CA HIS A 91 3.96 0.49 0.34
C HIS A 91 3.17 1.20 -0.76
N TYR A 92 3.07 2.51 -0.67
CA TYR A 92 2.78 3.33 -1.84
C TYR A 92 4.04 3.54 -2.65
N GLN A 93 3.91 3.39 -3.97
CA GLN A 93 4.92 3.73 -4.95
C GLN A 93 4.31 4.81 -5.85
N GLU A 94 4.90 5.99 -5.82
CA GLU A 94 4.37 7.19 -6.46
C GLU A 94 5.34 7.75 -7.50
N LYS A 95 4.77 8.31 -8.56
CA LYS A 95 5.47 9.19 -9.50
C LYS A 95 4.84 10.57 -9.46
N TYR A 96 5.69 11.58 -9.62
CA TYR A 96 5.27 12.98 -9.59
C TYR A 96 5.78 13.73 -10.81
N ALA A 97 4.98 14.70 -11.24
CA ALA A 97 5.38 15.70 -12.21
C ALA A 97 5.04 17.10 -11.70
N ARG A 98 5.82 18.10 -12.11
CA ARG A 98 5.51 19.51 -11.87
C ARG A 98 4.81 20.08 -13.11
N VAL A 99 3.55 20.49 -12.95
CA VAL A 99 2.73 21.04 -14.05
C VAL A 99 2.21 22.40 -13.61
N GLY A 100 2.48 23.44 -14.41
CA GLY A 100 2.08 24.82 -14.06
C GLY A 100 2.63 25.27 -12.70
N GLY A 101 3.86 24.87 -12.37
CA GLY A 101 4.53 25.20 -11.11
C GLY A 101 4.08 24.36 -9.89
N ARG A 102 3.11 23.44 -10.04
CA ARG A 102 2.58 22.62 -8.95
C ARG A 102 2.95 21.15 -9.13
N TRP A 103 3.37 20.49 -8.07
CA TRP A 103 3.58 19.05 -8.05
C TRP A 103 2.24 18.32 -8.04
N VAL A 104 2.12 17.29 -8.88
CA VAL A 104 0.97 16.39 -8.95
C VAL A 104 1.44 14.94 -8.95
N ILE A 105 0.61 14.04 -8.41
CA ILE A 105 0.81 12.59 -8.52
C ILE A 105 0.36 12.17 -9.92
N THR A 106 1.23 11.51 -10.66
CA THR A 106 0.94 11.00 -12.01
C THR A 106 0.71 9.50 -12.04
N ASP A 107 1.21 8.77 -11.04
CA ASP A 107 1.04 7.33 -10.87
C ASP A 107 1.07 7.00 -9.38
N LEU A 108 0.19 6.10 -8.95
CA LEU A 108 0.10 5.62 -7.57
C LEU A 108 -0.18 4.12 -7.59
N ARG A 109 0.73 3.33 -7.00
CA ARG A 109 0.55 1.90 -6.79
C ARG A 109 0.63 1.59 -5.31
N LEU A 110 -0.33 0.82 -4.80
CA LEU A 110 -0.29 0.26 -3.46
C LEU A 110 0.04 -1.23 -3.55
N THR A 111 1.17 -1.63 -2.96
CA THR A 111 1.48 -3.05 -2.74
C THR A 111 1.15 -3.42 -1.31
N ARG A 112 0.31 -4.44 -1.12
CA ARG A 112 -0.11 -4.92 0.19
C ARG A 112 0.89 -5.95 0.72
N LEU A 113 1.36 -5.73 1.95
CA LEU A 113 2.19 -6.70 2.69
C LEU A 113 1.33 -7.58 3.59
N LEU A 114 0.32 -6.99 4.24
CA LEU A 114 -0.57 -7.65 5.18
C LEU A 114 -1.94 -6.98 5.17
N LEU A 115 -2.98 -7.80 5.29
CA LEU A 115 -4.36 -7.40 5.49
C LEU A 115 -4.95 -8.21 6.65
N GLU A 116 -5.52 -7.52 7.63
CA GLU A 116 -6.13 -8.08 8.82
C GLU A 116 -7.61 -7.71 8.85
N PRO A 117 -8.48 -8.54 8.26
CA PRO A 117 -9.93 -8.33 8.32
C PRO A 117 -10.45 -8.73 9.70
N THR A 118 -11.28 -7.86 10.29
CA THR A 118 -12.07 -8.17 11.48
C THR A 118 -13.52 -8.37 11.07
N PRO A 119 -14.12 -9.55 11.29
CA PRO A 119 -15.53 -9.78 11.00
C PRO A 119 -16.43 -8.78 11.73
N GLN A 120 -17.60 -8.51 11.16
CA GLN A 120 -18.66 -7.85 11.89
C GLN A 120 -19.32 -8.85 12.85
N ASP A 121 -19.59 -8.45 14.08
CA ASP A 121 -20.40 -9.27 14.99
C ASP A 121 -21.82 -9.39 14.41
N ARG A 122 -22.24 -10.61 14.11
CA ARG A 122 -23.64 -10.88 13.79
C ARG A 122 -24.43 -10.95 15.11
N PRO A 123 -25.52 -10.18 15.26
CA PRO A 123 -26.43 -10.39 16.37
C PRO A 123 -26.91 -11.85 16.39
N GLY A 124 -26.56 -12.59 17.45
CA GLY A 124 -26.95 -14.00 17.64
C GLY A 124 -25.93 -15.07 17.27
N ASP A 125 -24.64 -14.75 17.08
CA ASP A 125 -23.60 -15.77 16.87
C ASP A 125 -23.26 -16.52 18.19
N PRO A 126 -23.54 -17.84 18.30
CA PRO A 126 -23.31 -18.60 19.52
C PRO A 126 -21.83 -18.94 19.79
N THR A 127 -20.90 -18.60 18.89
CA THR A 127 -19.48 -18.99 19.03
C THR A 127 -18.62 -18.03 19.87
N ARG A 128 -19.24 -17.01 20.48
CA ARG A 128 -18.55 -16.00 21.31
C ARG A 128 -19.20 -15.84 22.69
N GLN A 129 -19.23 -16.92 23.48
CA GLN A 129 -19.47 -16.91 24.93
C GLN A 129 -18.43 -17.77 25.63
#